data_AF-A0A3C1PDI9-F1
#
_entry.id   AF-A0A3C1PDI9-F1
#
_cell.length_a   1.000
_cell.length_b   1.000
_cell.length_c   1.000
_cell.angle_alpha   90.00
_cell.angle_beta   90.00
_cell.angle_gamma   90.00
#
_symmetry.space_group_name_H-M   'P 1'
#
loop_
_entity.id
_entity.type
_entity.pdbx_description
1 polymer ?
#
loop_
_entity_poly.entity_id
_entity_poly.type
_entity_poly.pdbx_seq_one_letter_code
_entity_poly.pdbx_strand_id
1 'polypeptide(L)' 'MAIAFTDREMQRAWRENRSAYGCENPKTNAHRLLLFYAVECGLKAMYMKRTRKNRSDYCYDERFKQAQHDINKLF' A
#
# COMPACT_ATOMS: atom_id res chain seq x y z
N MET A 1 5.77 17.20 -1.14
CA MET A 1 4.34 17.15 -1.49
C MET A 1 3.93 15.68 -1.51
N ALA A 2 3.02 15.24 -0.65
CA ALA A 2 2.59 13.83 -0.63
C ALA A 2 1.53 13.61 -1.73
N ILE A 3 1.73 12.62 -2.59
CA ILE A 3 0.77 12.27 -3.64
C ILE A 3 -0.45 11.62 -2.96
N ALA A 4 -1.64 12.15 -3.23
CA ALA A 4 -2.89 11.58 -2.73
C ALA A 4 -3.33 10.41 -3.62
N PHE A 5 -3.82 9.34 -3.01
CA PHE A 5 -4.31 8.14 -3.68
C PHE A 5 -5.71 7.82 -3.18
N THR A 6 -6.56 7.42 -4.10
CA THR A 6 -7.90 6.90 -3.82
C THR A 6 -7.87 5.47 -3.30
N ASP A 7 -8.95 5.02 -2.68
CA ASP A 7 -9.11 3.62 -2.27
C ASP A 7 -8.97 2.64 -3.45
N ARG A 8 -9.49 3.03 -4.63
CA ARG A 8 -9.39 2.26 -5.88
C ARG A 8 -7.96 2.18 -6.38
N GLU A 9 -7.22 3.28 -6.34
CA GLU A 9 -5.79 3.30 -6.72
C GLU A 9 -4.96 2.43 -5.77
N MET A 10 -5.21 2.49 -4.46
CA MET A 10 -4.55 1.62 -3.48
C MET A 10 -4.86 0.14 -3.71
N GLN A 11 -6.12 -0.22 -3.97
CA GLN A 11 -6.49 -1.60 -4.30
C GLN A 11 -5.89 -2.06 -5.63
N ARG A 12 -5.79 -1.17 -6.61
CA ARG A 12 -5.16 -1.46 -7.90
C ARG A 12 -3.67 -1.72 -7.72
N ALA A 13 -2.96 -0.85 -7.01
CA ALA A 13 -1.54 -1.01 -6.70
C ALA A 13 -1.26 -2.33 -5.95
N TRP A 14 -2.11 -2.72 -4.98
CA TRP A 14 -2.01 -4.02 -4.33
C TRP A 14 -2.06 -5.19 -5.33
N ARG A 15 -3.03 -5.18 -6.26
CA ARG A 15 -3.18 -6.25 -7.26
C ARG A 15 -2.01 -6.29 -8.24
N GLU A 16 -1.61 -5.14 -8.77
CA GLU A 16 -0.53 -5.03 -9.75
C GLU A 16 0.81 -5.45 -9.15
N ASN A 17 1.17 -4.94 -7.97
CA ASN A 17 2.42 -5.29 -7.29
C ASN A 17 2.47 -6.78 -6.90
N ARG A 18 1.35 -7.34 -6.44
CA ARG A 18 1.26 -8.78 -6.13
C ARG A 18 1.41 -9.64 -7.38
N SER A 19 0.81 -9.23 -8.50
CA SER A 19 0.94 -9.93 -9.77
C SER A 19 2.37 -9.88 -10.29
N ALA A 20 3.01 -8.71 -10.24
CA ALA A 20 4.40 -8.52 -10.66
C ALA A 20 5.35 -9.37 -9.81
N TYR A 21 5.15 -9.42 -8.49
CA TYR A 21 5.87 -10.37 -7.64
C TYR A 21 5.65 -11.83 -8.09
N GLY A 22 4.46 -12.21 -8.56
CA GLY A 22 4.13 -13.57 -8.97
C GLY A 22 4.81 -14.02 -10.28
N CYS A 23 4.91 -13.15 -11.28
CA CYS A 23 5.29 -13.52 -12.64
C CYS A 23 6.77 -13.90 -12.84
N GLU A 24 7.71 -13.36 -12.06
CA GLU A 24 9.14 -13.44 -12.42
C GLU A 24 9.93 -14.47 -11.61
N ASN A 25 10.68 -15.38 -12.24
CA ASN A 25 11.58 -16.30 -11.53
C ASN A 25 12.95 -16.32 -12.23
N PRO A 26 14.09 -16.27 -11.49
CA PRO A 26 14.21 -16.21 -10.03
C PRO A 26 13.80 -14.85 -9.42
N LYS A 27 13.32 -14.86 -8.18
CA LYS A 27 12.91 -13.63 -7.47
C LYS A 27 14.14 -12.81 -7.06
N THR A 28 14.29 -11.61 -7.62
CA THR A 28 15.29 -10.64 -7.18
C THR A 28 14.80 -9.90 -5.92
N ASN A 29 15.68 -9.15 -5.27
CA ASN A 29 15.29 -8.27 -4.16
C ASN A 29 14.26 -7.22 -4.59
N ALA A 30 14.30 -6.76 -5.85
CA ALA A 30 13.28 -5.85 -6.39
C ALA A 30 11.89 -6.51 -6.41
N HIS A 31 11.80 -7.78 -6.84
CA HIS A 31 10.53 -8.52 -6.78
C HIS A 31 10.02 -8.67 -5.36
N ARG A 32 10.90 -8.98 -4.40
CA ARG A 32 10.52 -9.06 -2.98
C ARG A 32 9.99 -7.72 -2.46
N LEU A 33 10.58 -6.60 -2.86
CA LEU A 33 10.11 -5.27 -2.51
C LEU A 33 8.69 -4.99 -3.04
N LEU A 34 8.36 -5.45 -4.25
CA LEU A 34 7.00 -5.34 -4.79
C LEU A 34 5.98 -6.07 -3.90
N LEU A 35 6.34 -7.20 -3.30
CA LEU A 35 5.46 -7.89 -2.35
C LEU A 35 5.22 -7.03 -1.10
N PHE A 36 6.24 -6.39 -0.55
CA PHE A 36 6.10 -5.48 0.59
C PHE A 36 5.16 -4.31 0.24
N TYR A 37 5.35 -3.68 -0.92
CA TYR A 37 4.48 -2.59 -1.37
C TYR A 37 3.05 -3.05 -1.64
N ALA A 38 2.86 -4.27 -2.15
CA ALA A 38 1.52 -4.84 -2.30
C ALA A 38 0.81 -4.93 -0.94
N VAL A 39 1.48 -5.47 0.08
CA VAL A 39 0.92 -5.59 1.44
C VAL A 39 0.61 -4.22 2.02
N GLU A 40 1.53 -3.27 1.91
CA GLU A 40 1.37 -1.90 2.40
C GLU A 40 0.16 -1.19 1.76
N CYS A 41 0.01 -1.23 0.43
CA CYS A 41 -1.15 -0.67 -0.27
C CYS A 41 -2.45 -1.36 0.14
N GLY A 42 -2.43 -2.67 0.34
CA GLY A 42 -3.59 -3.45 0.80
C GLY A 42 -4.04 -3.05 2.21
N LEU A 43 -3.11 -2.93 3.15
CA LEU A 43 -3.37 -2.47 4.51
C LEU A 43 -3.91 -1.04 4.54
N LYS A 44 -3.31 -0.14 3.76
CA LYS A 44 -3.76 1.24 3.58
C LYS A 44 -5.19 1.29 3.03
N ALA A 45 -5.51 0.49 2.01
CA ALA A 45 -6.88 0.39 1.48
C ALA A 45 -7.89 -0.12 2.53
N MET A 46 -7.51 -1.12 3.34
CA MET A 46 -8.38 -1.61 4.42
C MET A 46 -8.61 -0.55 5.51
N TYR A 47 -7.57 0.20 5.88
CA TYR A 47 -7.68 1.29 6.83
C TYR A 47 -8.60 2.40 6.32
N MET A 48 -8.43 2.82 5.06
CA MET A 48 -9.30 3.80 4.40
C MET A 48 -10.76 3.35 4.41
N LYS A 49 -11.02 2.08 4.07
CA LYS A 49 -12.36 1.47 4.12
C LYS A 49 -12.94 1.48 5.54
N ARG A 50 -12.15 1.12 6.56
CA ARG A 50 -12.57 1.11 7.97
C ARG A 50 -12.91 2.51 8.48
N THR A 51 -12.17 3.53 8.04
CA THR A 51 -12.37 4.93 8.45
C THR A 51 -13.37 5.69 7.59
N ARG A 52 -14.01 5.02 6.61
CA ARG A 52 -14.90 5.62 5.60
C ARG A 52 -14.25 6.79 4.85
N LYS A 53 -12.94 6.73 4.65
CA LYS A 53 -12.17 7.69 3.85
C LYS A 53 -11.89 7.08 2.49
N ASN A 54 -12.09 7.85 1.43
CA ASN A 54 -11.90 7.40 0.05
C ASN A 54 -10.61 7.94 -0.59
N ARG A 55 -9.87 8.82 0.09
CA ARG A 55 -8.57 9.34 -0.34
C ARG A 55 -7.59 9.41 0.83
N SER A 56 -6.31 9.14 0.53
CA SER A 56 -5.24 9.05 1.52
C SER A 56 -4.93 10.38 2.21
N ASP A 57 -5.16 11.52 1.55
CA ASP A 57 -5.00 12.85 2.14
C ASP A 57 -6.07 13.18 3.19
N TYR A 58 -7.22 12.49 3.15
CA TYR A 58 -8.27 12.61 4.16
C TYR A 58 -8.04 11.69 5.37
N CYS A 59 -7.01 10.84 5.32
CA CYS A 59 -6.51 10.11 6.48
C CYS A 59 -5.49 10.98 7.22
N TYR A 60 -5.95 11.65 8.29
CA TYR A 60 -5.10 12.46 9.16
C TYR A 60 -4.28 11.64 10.16
N ASP A 61 -4.47 10.32 10.19
CA ASP A 61 -3.71 9.43 11.07
C ASP A 61 -2.24 9.48 10.68
N GLU A 62 -1.41 9.95 11.61
CA GLU A 62 0.03 10.04 11.40
C GLU A 62 0.63 8.68 11.09
N ARG A 63 0.04 7.57 11.53
CA ARG A 63 0.46 6.22 11.14
C ARG A 63 0.34 6.03 9.63
N PHE A 64 -0.69 6.57 9.00
CA PHE A 64 -0.87 6.47 7.54
C PHE A 64 0.18 7.28 6.76
N LYS A 65 0.59 8.43 7.31
CA LYS A 65 1.61 9.33 6.72
C LYS A 65 3.05 8.88 7.02
N GLN A 66 3.31 8.40 8.23
CA GLN A 66 4.62 7.99 8.73
C GLN A 66 4.96 6.54 8.42
N ALA A 67 3.97 5.66 8.24
CA ALA A 67 4.21 4.27 7.87
C ALA A 67 4.70 4.08 6.44
N GLN A 68 5.15 5.16 5.75
CA GLN A 68 5.68 5.18 4.38
C GLN A 68 5.86 3.80 3.79
N HIS A 69 6.92 3.08 4.18
CA HIS A 69 7.17 1.66 3.88
C HIS A 69 7.36 0.78 5.13
N ASP A 70 7.08 1.31 6.32
CA ASP A 70 7.25 0.58 7.58
C ASP A 70 5.91 -0.03 8.01
N ILE A 71 5.70 -1.27 7.60
CA ILE A 71 4.47 -2.03 7.91
C ILE A 71 4.29 -2.19 9.42
N ASN A 72 5.36 -2.19 10.22
CA ASN A 72 5.27 -2.32 11.67
C ASN A 72 4.61 -1.09 12.32
N LYS A 73 4.58 0.06 11.63
CA LYS A 73 3.90 1.28 12.12
C LYS A 73 2.40 1.31 11.81
N LEU A 74 1.87 0.32 11.07
CA LEU A 74 0.45 0.21 10.75
C LEU A 74 -0.36 -0.54 11.82
N PHE A 75 0.30 -1.22 12.77
CA PHE A 75 -0.32 -2.01 13.84
C PHE A 75 0.05 -1.48 15.23
#